data_AF-A0A366D0M5-F1
#
_entry.id   AF-A0A366D0M5-F1
#
_cell.length_a   1.000
_cell.length_b   1.000
_cell.length_c   1.000
_cell.angle_alpha   90.00
_cell.angle_beta   90.00
_cell.angle_gamma   90.00
#
_symmetry.space_group_name_H-M   'P 1'
#
loop_
_entity.id
_entity.type
_entity.pdbx_description
1 polymer ?
#
loop_
_entity_poly.entity_id
_entity_poly.type
_entity_poly.pdbx_seq_one_letter_code
_entity_poly.pdbx_strand_id
1 'polypeptide(L)'
;MTDELFAAAAAIRVEFASDGYGLAYGSHASGLAGPTSDLDLVLIGRRRLESTRMRALTHRVVWLHHIFGLDLDTEVAYRTKLFATYKDVDAAVELRCFDRIDGRLVAGPVIAEPWWLNSTGFGRRLLLNAFTSEHVFLGGDVHRYRLDRNRAENGIAQLAASILGSHSLSISEAVEALCRSATGAYGKDFLGYTPTAHLRSVVAAGIAAFDAARRPRDPRDQRGRRQPDHTESRAITGP
;
A
#
# COMPACT_ATOMS: atom_id res chain seq x y z
N MET A 1 -16.75 16.87 12.11
CA MET A 1 -16.27 17.15 10.74
C MET A 1 -15.63 15.91 10.12
N THR A 2 -14.66 15.27 10.76
CA THR A 2 -13.91 14.12 10.21
C THR A 2 -14.80 12.94 9.78
N ASP A 3 -15.81 12.57 10.57
CA ASP A 3 -16.70 11.44 10.21
C ASP A 3 -17.56 11.73 8.98
N GLU A 4 -18.12 12.94 8.88
CA GLU A 4 -18.90 13.39 7.72
C GLU A 4 -18.04 13.48 6.46
N LEU A 5 -16.79 13.93 6.60
CA LEU A 5 -15.82 14.00 5.52
C LEU A 5 -15.51 12.59 4.97
N PHE A 6 -15.23 11.61 5.84
CA PHE A 6 -14.98 10.24 5.40
C PHE A 6 -16.23 9.54 4.87
N ALA A 7 -17.42 9.82 5.40
CA ALA A 7 -18.68 9.34 4.84
C ALA A 7 -18.90 9.87 3.42
N ALA A 8 -18.63 11.16 3.18
CA ALA A 8 -18.71 11.75 1.86
C ALA A 8 -17.67 11.16 0.89
N ALA A 9 -16.43 10.95 1.34
CA ALA A 9 -15.40 10.27 0.55
C ALA A 9 -15.78 8.82 0.21
N ALA A 10 -16.40 8.09 1.14
CA ALA A 10 -16.91 6.74 0.91
C ALA A 10 -18.03 6.72 -0.16
N ALA A 11 -18.88 7.75 -0.22
CA ALA A 11 -19.87 7.88 -1.27
C ALA A 11 -19.23 8.06 -2.66
N ILE A 12 -18.15 8.84 -2.77
CA ILE A 12 -17.37 8.96 -4.02
C ILE A 12 -16.81 7.59 -4.42
N ARG A 13 -16.28 6.81 -3.47
CA ARG A 13 -15.77 5.47 -3.75
C ARG A 13 -16.85 4.57 -4.38
N VAL A 14 -18.08 4.59 -3.86
CA VAL A 14 -19.20 3.80 -4.41
C VAL A 14 -19.48 4.16 -5.88
N GLU A 15 -19.40 5.44 -6.24
CA GLU A 15 -19.66 5.93 -7.60
C GLU A 15 -18.56 5.56 -8.60
N PHE A 16 -17.29 5.65 -8.18
CA PHE A 16 -16.15 5.56 -9.09
C PHE A 16 -15.35 4.26 -9.02
N ALA A 17 -15.48 3.47 -7.95
CA ALA A 17 -14.76 2.21 -7.74
C ALA A 17 -15.69 1.12 -7.16
N SER A 18 -16.82 0.89 -7.82
CA SER A 18 -17.84 -0.07 -7.37
C SER A 18 -17.36 -1.52 -7.33
N ASP A 19 -16.33 -1.88 -8.10
CA ASP A 19 -15.72 -3.22 -8.16
C ASP A 19 -14.38 -3.32 -7.40
N GLY A 20 -14.06 -2.33 -6.57
CA GLY A 20 -12.86 -2.30 -5.76
C GLY A 20 -13.06 -1.66 -4.39
N TYR A 21 -12.11 -0.83 -3.95
CA TYR A 21 -12.11 -0.22 -2.61
C TYR A 21 -11.47 1.17 -2.61
N GLY A 22 -11.53 1.88 -1.50
CA GLY A 22 -10.89 3.20 -1.38
C GLY A 22 -10.28 3.42 -0.01
N LEU A 23 -9.26 4.28 0.02
CA LEU A 23 -8.54 4.67 1.22
C LEU A 23 -8.52 6.20 1.30
N ALA A 24 -8.72 6.73 2.51
CA ALA A 24 -8.27 8.06 2.86
C ALA A 24 -6.99 7.93 3.69
N TYR A 25 -5.95 8.68 3.37
CA TYR A 25 -4.66 8.61 4.06
C TYR A 25 -4.14 10.01 4.37
N GLY A 26 -2.92 10.12 4.90
CA GLY A 26 -2.31 11.42 5.19
C GLY A 26 -2.83 12.03 6.50
N SER A 27 -2.83 13.37 6.56
CA SER A 27 -3.01 14.13 7.81
C SER A 27 -4.37 13.91 8.49
N HIS A 28 -5.46 13.80 7.72
CA HIS A 28 -6.80 13.53 8.28
C HIS A 28 -6.89 12.14 8.89
N ALA A 29 -6.27 11.15 8.26
CA ALA A 29 -6.28 9.77 8.76
C ALA A 29 -5.38 9.59 9.99
N SER A 30 -4.30 10.38 10.12
CA SER A 30 -3.41 10.35 11.28
C SER A 30 -3.87 11.23 12.44
N GLY A 31 -4.95 12.01 12.27
CA GLY A 31 -5.44 12.95 13.27
C GLY A 31 -4.56 14.19 13.45
N LEU A 32 -3.66 14.45 12.50
CA LEU A 32 -2.75 15.60 12.50
C LEU A 32 -3.22 16.72 11.57
N ALA A 33 -4.33 16.54 10.86
CA ALA A 33 -4.91 17.54 9.99
C ALA A 33 -5.27 18.82 10.75
N GLY A 34 -4.87 19.96 10.19
CA GLY A 34 -5.43 21.25 10.54
C GLY A 34 -6.82 21.45 9.91
N PRO A 35 -7.53 22.54 10.27
CA PRO A 35 -8.89 22.81 9.79
C PRO A 35 -9.04 22.87 8.26
N THR A 36 -7.97 23.25 7.55
CA THR A 36 -7.97 23.38 6.08
C THR A 36 -7.09 22.35 5.38
N SER A 37 -6.49 21.39 6.10
CA SER A 37 -5.63 20.39 5.47
C SER A 37 -6.37 19.63 4.37
N ASP A 38 -5.69 19.35 3.26
CA ASP A 38 -6.26 18.62 2.14
C ASP A 38 -6.56 17.15 2.53
N LEU A 39 -7.52 16.55 1.84
CA LEU A 39 -7.86 15.15 2.01
C LEU A 39 -7.20 14.31 0.91
N ASP A 40 -6.20 13.55 1.31
CA ASP A 40 -5.57 12.55 0.45
C ASP A 40 -6.46 11.30 0.31
N LEU A 41 -6.84 11.01 -0.94
CA LEU A 41 -7.71 9.90 -1.31
C LEU A 41 -7.07 9.09 -2.43
N VAL A 42 -7.24 7.77 -2.34
CA VAL A 42 -7.02 6.88 -3.47
C VAL A 42 -8.15 5.86 -3.57
N LEU A 43 -8.71 5.76 -4.78
CA LEU A 43 -9.66 4.73 -5.15
C LEU A 43 -8.95 3.65 -5.96
N ILE A 44 -9.20 2.40 -5.63
CA ILE A 44 -8.60 1.25 -6.27
C ILE A 44 -9.70 0.46 -6.98
N GLY A 45 -9.53 0.18 -8.27
CA GLY A 45 -10.45 -0.66 -9.05
C GLY A 45 -9.73 -1.66 -9.95
N ARG A 46 -10.48 -2.51 -10.65
CA ARG A 46 -9.90 -3.53 -11.54
C ARG A 46 -9.29 -2.94 -12.80
N ARG A 47 -9.93 -1.90 -13.35
CA ARG A 47 -9.57 -1.28 -14.63
C ARG A 47 -9.34 0.21 -14.45
N ARG A 48 -8.46 0.76 -15.28
CA ARG A 48 -8.22 2.21 -15.32
C ARG A 48 -9.51 2.91 -15.71
N LEU A 49 -9.83 4.01 -15.04
CA LEU A 49 -10.93 4.87 -15.46
C LEU A 49 -10.63 5.49 -16.82
N GLU A 50 -11.65 5.56 -17.67
CA GLU A 50 -11.61 6.36 -18.88
C GLU A 50 -11.44 7.84 -18.53
N SER A 51 -10.86 8.61 -19.45
CA SER A 51 -10.52 10.03 -19.22
C SER A 51 -11.70 10.89 -18.78
N THR A 52 -12.91 10.62 -19.30
CA THR A 52 -14.15 11.31 -18.91
C THR A 52 -14.53 11.01 -17.45
N ARG A 53 -14.52 9.73 -17.06
CA ARG A 53 -14.79 9.30 -15.68
C ARG A 53 -13.72 9.79 -14.71
N MET A 54 -12.45 9.79 -15.12
CA MET A 54 -11.35 10.32 -14.31
C MET A 54 -11.52 11.82 -14.06
N ARG A 55 -11.93 12.61 -15.07
CA ARG A 55 -12.26 14.03 -14.88
C ARG A 55 -13.43 14.22 -13.92
N ALA A 56 -14.49 13.42 -14.04
CA ALA A 56 -15.63 13.47 -13.13
C ALA A 56 -15.23 13.15 -11.69
N LEU A 57 -14.36 12.15 -11.48
CA LEU A 57 -13.78 11.83 -10.17
C LEU A 57 -13.01 13.03 -9.61
N THR A 58 -12.12 13.64 -10.40
CA THR A 58 -11.38 14.84 -9.98
C THR A 58 -12.32 15.97 -9.58
N HIS A 59 -13.34 16.26 -10.39
CA HIS A 59 -14.34 17.28 -10.06
C HIS A 59 -15.08 16.97 -8.76
N ARG A 60 -15.43 15.70 -8.52
CA ARG A 60 -16.13 15.28 -7.31
C ARG A 60 -15.27 15.46 -6.06
N VAL A 61 -13.98 15.13 -6.14
CA VAL A 61 -13.03 15.33 -5.04
C VAL A 61 -12.75 16.81 -4.80
N VAL A 62 -12.56 17.62 -5.85
CA VAL A 62 -12.40 19.08 -5.70
C VAL A 62 -13.65 19.71 -5.06
N TRP A 63 -14.84 19.29 -5.50
CA TRP A 63 -16.08 19.73 -4.88
C TRP A 63 -16.17 19.32 -3.40
N LEU A 64 -15.74 18.10 -3.05
CA LEU A 64 -15.65 17.65 -1.66
C LEU A 64 -14.78 18.59 -0.83
N HIS A 65 -13.59 18.95 -1.32
CA HIS A 65 -12.71 19.89 -0.62
C HIS A 65 -13.39 21.24 -0.40
N HIS A 66 -14.04 21.79 -1.43
CA HIS A 66 -14.75 23.07 -1.31
C HIS A 66 -15.88 23.04 -0.27
N ILE A 67 -16.72 22.00 -0.25
CA ILE A 67 -17.85 21.94 0.69
C ILE A 67 -17.41 21.78 2.15
N PHE A 68 -16.22 21.21 2.38
CA PHE A 68 -15.64 21.04 3.71
C PHE A 68 -14.59 22.12 4.05
N GLY A 69 -14.36 23.10 3.17
CA GLY A 69 -13.40 24.19 3.40
C GLY A 69 -11.93 23.75 3.43
N LEU A 70 -11.58 22.70 2.68
CA LEU A 70 -10.23 22.14 2.61
C LEU A 70 -9.42 22.78 1.47
N ASP A 71 -8.11 22.89 1.68
CA ASP A 71 -7.14 23.31 0.68
C ASP A 71 -6.98 22.25 -0.41
N LEU A 72 -6.61 22.68 -1.61
CA LEU A 72 -6.31 21.76 -2.72
C LEU A 72 -4.81 21.54 -2.81
N ASP A 73 -4.36 20.28 -2.72
CA ASP A 73 -3.01 19.91 -3.12
C ASP A 73 -2.95 19.67 -4.64
N THR A 74 -2.17 20.50 -5.32
CA THR A 74 -1.94 20.41 -6.77
C THR A 74 -0.52 20.02 -7.14
N GLU A 75 0.36 19.70 -6.17
CA GLU A 75 1.75 19.31 -6.44
C GLU A 75 1.81 18.00 -7.25
N VAL A 76 0.96 17.04 -6.88
CA VAL A 76 0.75 15.79 -7.62
C VAL A 76 -0.59 15.88 -8.35
N ALA A 77 -0.59 15.69 -9.67
CA ALA A 77 -1.82 15.76 -10.43
C ALA A 77 -2.82 14.69 -9.94
N TYR A 78 -4.09 15.08 -9.80
CA TYR A 78 -5.17 14.19 -9.37
C TYR A 78 -5.27 12.89 -10.20
N ARG A 79 -4.95 12.94 -11.50
CA ARG A 79 -4.88 11.75 -12.37
C ARG A 79 -3.86 10.69 -11.90
N THR A 80 -2.84 11.13 -11.16
CA THR A 80 -1.75 10.31 -10.63
C THR A 80 -2.12 9.72 -9.28
N LYS A 81 -2.74 10.50 -8.37
CA LYS A 81 -3.01 10.06 -6.99
C LYS A 81 -4.42 9.51 -6.70
N LEU A 82 -5.47 9.97 -7.39
CA LEU A 82 -6.85 9.63 -7.00
C LEU A 82 -7.32 8.23 -7.39
N PHE A 83 -6.76 7.63 -8.43
CA PHE A 83 -7.21 6.32 -8.90
C PHE A 83 -6.04 5.42 -9.29
N ALA A 84 -6.09 4.19 -8.80
CA ALA A 84 -5.13 3.13 -9.11
C ALA A 84 -5.86 1.85 -9.52
N THR A 85 -5.20 1.05 -10.35
CA THR A 85 -5.67 -0.30 -10.66
C THR A 85 -5.08 -1.32 -9.69
N TYR A 86 -5.66 -2.52 -9.61
CA TYR A 86 -5.01 -3.65 -8.91
C TYR A 86 -3.59 -3.91 -9.39
N LYS A 87 -3.32 -3.72 -10.69
CA LYS A 87 -1.95 -3.84 -11.25
C LYS A 87 -1.00 -2.78 -10.70
N ASP A 88 -1.49 -1.55 -10.49
CA ASP A 88 -0.68 -0.47 -9.91
C ASP A 88 -0.36 -0.79 -8.44
N VAL A 89 -1.34 -1.32 -7.69
CA VAL A 89 -1.15 -1.79 -6.32
C VAL A 89 -0.16 -2.96 -6.27
N ASP A 90 -0.32 -3.97 -7.13
CA ASP A 90 0.60 -5.10 -7.24
C ASP A 90 2.05 -4.62 -7.46
N ALA A 91 2.23 -3.68 -8.38
CA ALA A 91 3.54 -3.10 -8.66
C ALA A 91 4.10 -2.29 -7.46
N ALA A 92 3.26 -1.56 -6.74
CA ALA A 92 3.66 -0.79 -5.56
C ALA A 92 4.11 -1.70 -4.41
N VAL A 93 3.30 -2.71 -4.06
CA VAL A 93 3.61 -3.62 -2.93
C VAL A 93 4.76 -4.56 -3.24
N GLU A 94 5.07 -4.79 -4.52
CA GLU A 94 6.27 -5.50 -4.98
C GLU A 94 7.50 -4.58 -5.16
N LEU A 95 7.41 -3.34 -4.67
CA LEU A 95 8.51 -2.38 -4.62
C LEU A 95 9.02 -1.99 -6.01
N ARG A 96 8.20 -2.12 -7.06
CA ARG A 96 8.51 -1.67 -8.44
C ARG A 96 8.40 -0.15 -8.61
N CYS A 97 8.62 0.58 -7.51
CA CYS A 97 8.75 2.03 -7.39
C CYS A 97 10.16 2.45 -6.96
N PHE A 98 11.05 1.48 -6.76
CA PHE A 98 12.46 1.66 -6.46
C PHE A 98 13.30 0.96 -7.52
N ASP A 99 14.43 1.57 -7.85
CA ASP A 99 15.41 0.96 -8.73
C ASP A 99 16.13 -0.18 -8.02
N ARG A 100 16.68 -1.12 -8.81
CA ARG A 100 17.54 -2.18 -8.31
C ARG A 100 18.95 -2.01 -8.85
N ILE A 101 19.91 -1.88 -7.95
CA ILE A 101 21.35 -1.84 -8.26
C ILE A 101 21.98 -3.04 -7.56
N ASP A 102 22.63 -3.92 -8.32
CA ASP A 102 23.25 -5.16 -7.84
C ASP A 102 22.30 -6.03 -6.99
N GLY A 103 21.04 -6.12 -7.45
CA GLY A 103 19.99 -6.90 -6.79
C GLY A 103 19.35 -6.23 -5.56
N ARG A 104 19.89 -5.10 -5.08
CA ARG A 104 19.37 -4.34 -3.94
C ARG A 104 18.48 -3.20 -4.40
N LEU A 105 17.37 -3.00 -3.70
CA LEU A 105 16.51 -1.83 -3.85
C LEU A 105 17.23 -0.58 -3.38
N VAL A 106 17.11 0.50 -4.16
CA VAL A 106 17.66 1.81 -3.85
C VAL A 106 16.52 2.80 -3.63
N ALA A 107 16.42 3.29 -2.39
CA ALA A 107 15.51 4.37 -2.03
C ALA A 107 16.25 5.71 -2.12
N GLY A 108 15.96 6.49 -3.15
CA GLY A 108 16.40 7.88 -3.28
C GLY A 108 15.42 8.88 -2.65
N PRO A 109 15.88 10.10 -2.30
CA PRO A 109 15.04 11.19 -1.82
C PRO A 109 13.96 11.59 -2.83
N VAL A 110 12.96 12.32 -2.37
CA VAL A 110 11.96 12.95 -3.23
C VAL A 110 12.62 14.04 -4.05
N ILE A 111 12.32 14.05 -5.36
CA ILE A 111 12.70 15.15 -6.25
C ILE A 111 11.44 15.99 -6.45
N ALA A 112 11.44 17.21 -5.91
CA ALA A 112 10.30 18.14 -5.93
C ALA A 112 10.08 18.79 -7.31
N GLU A 113 10.16 17.99 -8.37
CA GLU A 113 9.98 18.41 -9.75
C GLU A 113 8.69 17.79 -10.32
N PRO A 114 7.87 18.56 -11.06
CA PRO A 114 6.59 18.06 -11.58
C PRO A 114 6.71 16.77 -12.41
N TRP A 115 7.77 16.61 -13.20
CA TRP A 115 7.99 15.41 -14.01
C TRP A 115 8.22 14.16 -13.15
N TRP A 116 8.84 14.32 -11.98
CA TRP A 116 9.11 13.22 -11.06
C TRP A 116 7.89 12.92 -10.19
N LEU A 117 7.27 13.96 -9.61
CA LEU A 117 6.06 13.86 -8.80
C LEU A 117 4.85 13.30 -9.59
N ASN A 118 4.87 13.41 -10.91
CA ASN A 118 3.84 12.84 -11.79
C ASN A 118 4.30 11.57 -12.52
N SER A 119 5.43 11.00 -12.12
CA SER A 119 5.93 9.74 -12.67
C SER A 119 5.17 8.53 -12.12
N THR A 120 5.16 7.43 -12.88
CA THR A 120 4.63 6.14 -12.44
C THR A 120 5.35 5.62 -11.19
N GLY A 121 6.66 5.88 -11.10
CA GLY A 121 7.49 5.48 -9.95
C GLY A 121 7.01 6.15 -8.67
N PHE A 122 6.82 7.47 -8.69
CA PHE A 122 6.32 8.20 -7.53
C PHE A 122 4.87 7.87 -7.18
N GLY A 123 3.98 7.74 -8.18
CA GLY A 123 2.61 7.32 -7.94
C GLY A 123 2.52 5.96 -7.22
N ARG A 124 3.42 5.02 -7.53
CA ARG A 124 3.53 3.75 -6.80
C ARG A 124 4.12 3.91 -5.40
N ARG A 125 5.01 4.87 -5.16
CA ARG A 125 5.48 5.20 -3.79
C ARG A 125 4.33 5.75 -2.94
N LEU A 126 3.51 6.65 -3.50
CA LEU A 126 2.31 7.15 -2.83
C LEU A 126 1.33 6.01 -2.50
N LEU A 127 1.12 5.08 -3.43
CA LEU A 127 0.31 3.89 -3.17
C LEU A 127 0.86 3.05 -2.04
N LEU A 128 2.16 2.75 -2.05
CA LEU A 128 2.80 2.00 -0.97
C LEU A 128 2.55 2.69 0.37
N ASN A 129 2.77 4.00 0.46
CA ASN A 129 2.51 4.81 1.64
C ASN A 129 1.05 4.79 2.09
N ALA A 130 0.10 4.82 1.15
CA ALA A 130 -1.33 4.75 1.48
C ALA A 130 -1.71 3.44 2.20
N PHE A 131 -0.94 2.36 2.02
CA PHE A 131 -1.16 1.09 2.74
C PHE A 131 -0.35 0.96 4.04
N THR A 132 0.73 1.71 4.20
CA THR A 132 1.73 1.51 5.27
C THR A 132 1.82 2.68 6.27
N SER A 133 1.18 3.79 5.93
CA SER A 133 0.88 4.90 6.85
C SER A 133 -0.56 4.80 7.36
N GLU A 134 -0.88 5.58 8.39
CA GLU A 134 -2.23 5.71 8.92
C GLU A 134 -3.23 6.03 7.79
N HIS A 135 -4.27 5.21 7.69
CA HIS A 135 -5.32 5.35 6.69
C HIS A 135 -6.67 4.85 7.20
N VAL A 136 -7.73 5.37 6.61
CA VAL A 136 -9.11 4.97 6.82
C VAL A 136 -9.60 4.19 5.60
N PHE A 137 -10.12 2.98 5.84
CA PHE A 137 -10.77 2.18 4.81
C PHE A 137 -12.17 2.71 4.51
N LEU A 138 -12.40 3.18 3.29
CA LEU A 138 -13.66 3.79 2.85
C LEU A 138 -14.70 2.74 2.36
N GLY A 139 -14.42 1.46 2.60
CA GLY A 139 -15.23 0.32 2.19
C GLY A 139 -14.88 -0.24 0.80
N GLY A 140 -15.60 -1.30 0.41
CA GLY A 140 -15.40 -2.03 -0.85
C GLY A 140 -14.93 -3.46 -0.65
N ASP A 141 -14.13 -3.98 -1.57
CA ASP A 141 -13.54 -5.32 -1.49
C ASP A 141 -12.54 -5.44 -0.33
N VAL A 142 -13.04 -5.81 0.84
CA VAL A 142 -12.26 -5.95 2.07
C VAL A 142 -11.24 -7.10 2.01
N HIS A 143 -11.52 -8.15 1.23
CA HIS A 143 -10.61 -9.27 1.08
C HIS A 143 -9.38 -8.86 0.29
N ARG A 144 -9.60 -8.16 -0.84
CA ARG A 144 -8.51 -7.61 -1.64
C ARG A 144 -7.71 -6.57 -0.87
N TYR A 145 -8.37 -5.64 -0.17
CA TYR A 145 -7.71 -4.65 0.68
C TYR A 145 -6.77 -5.29 1.72
N ARG A 146 -7.24 -6.30 2.46
CA ARG A 146 -6.41 -7.00 3.46
C ARG A 146 -5.21 -7.71 2.83
N LEU A 147 -5.41 -8.34 1.67
CA LEU A 147 -4.32 -8.96 0.93
C LEU A 147 -3.27 -7.92 0.52
N ASP A 148 -3.69 -6.80 -0.05
CA ASP A 148 -2.80 -5.74 -0.50
C ASP A 148 -2.04 -5.10 0.66
N ARG A 149 -2.72 -4.84 1.78
CA ARG A 149 -2.11 -4.34 3.02
C ARG A 149 -1.03 -5.28 3.55
N ASN A 150 -1.33 -6.57 3.69
CA ASN A 150 -0.34 -7.55 4.17
C ASN A 150 0.88 -7.62 3.24
N ARG A 151 0.67 -7.49 1.92
CA ARG A 151 1.77 -7.45 0.95
C ARG A 151 2.59 -6.16 1.08
N ALA A 152 1.95 -5.03 1.33
CA ALA A 152 2.62 -3.75 1.57
C ALA A 152 3.47 -3.77 2.84
N GLU A 153 2.94 -4.34 3.94
CA GLU A 153 3.65 -4.57 5.20
C GLU A 153 4.93 -5.40 4.98
N ASN A 154 4.83 -6.52 4.26
CA ASN A 154 6.00 -7.32 3.86
C ASN A 154 6.95 -6.53 2.93
N GLY A 155 6.41 -5.74 2.00
CA GLY A 155 7.17 -4.89 1.10
C GLY A 155 8.05 -3.89 1.85
N ILE A 156 7.53 -3.17 2.85
CA ILE A 156 8.35 -2.20 3.59
C ILE A 156 9.44 -2.86 4.44
N ALA A 157 9.21 -4.08 4.95
CA ALA A 157 10.25 -4.83 5.63
C ALA A 157 11.39 -5.25 4.67
N GLN A 158 11.05 -5.67 3.45
CA GLN A 158 12.05 -5.95 2.41
C GLN A 158 12.81 -4.69 1.98
N LEU A 159 12.12 -3.55 1.89
CA LEU A 159 12.75 -2.26 1.60
C LEU A 159 13.75 -1.89 2.70
N ALA A 160 13.35 -1.99 3.97
CA ALA A 160 14.23 -1.73 5.11
C ALA A 160 15.46 -2.66 5.11
N ALA A 161 15.26 -3.96 4.88
CA ALA A 161 16.36 -4.93 4.73
C ALA A 161 17.33 -4.53 3.62
N SER A 162 16.80 -4.06 2.50
CA SER A 162 17.62 -3.64 1.37
C SER A 162 18.43 -2.37 1.68
N ILE A 163 17.81 -1.38 2.34
CA ILE A 163 18.48 -0.13 2.74
C ILE A 163 19.61 -0.43 3.74
N LEU A 164 19.35 -1.28 4.73
CA LEU A 164 20.31 -1.65 5.76
C LEU A 164 21.37 -2.66 5.27
N GLY A 165 21.16 -3.29 4.12
CA GLY A 165 22.01 -4.38 3.65
C GLY A 165 22.02 -5.60 4.58
N SER A 166 20.97 -5.75 5.41
CA SER A 166 20.86 -6.79 6.44
C SER A 166 19.52 -7.50 6.32
N HIS A 167 19.54 -8.82 6.50
CA HIS A 167 18.33 -9.63 6.59
C HIS A 167 17.89 -9.91 8.04
N SER A 168 18.64 -9.43 9.03
CA SER A 168 18.23 -9.44 10.43
C SER A 168 17.82 -8.03 10.79
N LEU A 169 16.54 -7.81 11.04
CA LEU A 169 15.96 -6.49 11.28
C LEU A 169 15.42 -6.40 12.70
N SER A 170 15.90 -5.42 13.47
CA SER A 170 15.07 -4.92 14.57
C SER A 170 14.01 -3.96 14.05
N ILE A 171 12.88 -3.86 14.76
CA ILE A 171 11.81 -2.90 14.43
C ILE A 171 12.36 -1.46 14.45
N SER A 172 13.25 -1.14 15.39
CA SER A 172 13.79 0.22 15.52
C SER A 172 14.69 0.62 14.35
N GLU A 173 15.63 -0.25 13.96
CA GLU A 173 16.53 0.01 12.82
C GLU A 173 15.73 0.11 11.52
N ALA A 174 14.75 -0.77 11.32
CA ALA A 174 13.91 -0.73 10.13
C ALA A 174 13.08 0.56 10.05
N VAL A 175 12.48 1.01 11.17
CA VAL A 175 11.75 2.28 11.23
C VAL A 175 12.68 3.47 10.97
N GLU A 176 13.88 3.48 11.54
CA GLU A 176 14.86 4.54 11.31
C GLU A 176 15.28 4.61 9.83
N ALA A 177 15.61 3.47 9.23
CA ALA A 177 15.98 3.36 7.82
C ALA A 177 14.87 3.78 6.85
N LEU A 178 13.61 3.58 7.23
CA LEU A 178 12.45 4.03 6.43
C LEU A 178 12.17 5.52 6.60
N CYS A 179 12.45 6.09 7.77
CA CYS A 179 12.18 7.50 8.05
C CYS A 179 13.26 8.45 7.51
N ARG A 180 14.53 8.00 7.41
CA ARG A 180 15.67 8.87 7.08
C ARG A 180 16.61 8.24 6.05
N SER A 181 17.03 9.02 5.07
CA SER A 181 18.06 8.61 4.11
C SER A 181 19.47 8.73 4.70
N ALA A 182 20.45 8.06 4.07
CA ALA A 182 21.87 8.23 4.39
C ALA A 182 22.37 9.67 4.22
N THR A 183 21.71 10.48 3.39
CA THR A 183 22.02 11.90 3.18
C THR A 183 21.26 12.84 4.13
N GLY A 184 20.44 12.30 5.05
CA GLY A 184 19.70 13.05 6.05
C GLY A 184 18.29 13.50 5.64
N ALA A 185 17.84 13.24 4.41
CA ALA A 185 16.47 13.51 3.99
C ALA A 185 15.48 12.72 4.86
N TYR A 186 14.36 13.34 5.23
CA TYR A 186 13.45 12.80 6.25
C TYR A 186 11.99 13.10 5.91
N GLY A 187 11.07 12.23 6.36
CA GLY A 187 9.64 12.46 6.17
C GLY A 187 9.30 12.60 4.68
N LYS A 188 8.54 13.64 4.32
CA LYS A 188 8.11 13.89 2.94
C LYS A 188 9.24 14.07 1.93
N ASP A 189 10.45 14.44 2.38
CA ASP A 189 11.61 14.63 1.51
C ASP A 189 12.31 13.30 1.18
N PHE A 190 11.87 12.18 1.76
CA PHE A 190 12.42 10.84 1.53
C PHE A 190 11.34 9.81 1.16
N LEU A 191 10.83 9.04 2.12
CA LEU A 191 9.81 8.01 1.90
C LEU A 191 8.44 8.41 2.44
N GLY A 192 8.29 9.57 3.06
CA GLY A 192 7.03 10.05 3.64
C GLY A 192 6.74 9.53 5.06
N TYR A 193 7.64 8.74 5.64
CA TYR A 193 7.43 8.12 6.94
C TYR A 193 7.91 8.98 8.11
N THR A 194 7.19 8.87 9.23
CA THR A 194 7.60 9.37 10.55
C THR A 194 7.45 8.23 11.57
N PRO A 195 8.20 8.23 12.69
CA PRO A 195 8.28 7.07 13.60
C PRO A 195 7.06 6.96 14.54
N THR A 196 5.87 6.80 13.96
CA THR A 196 4.61 6.64 14.70
C THR A 196 4.44 5.23 15.26
N ALA A 197 3.49 5.06 16.18
CA ALA A 197 3.10 3.72 16.65
C ALA A 197 2.54 2.84 15.52
N HIS A 198 1.85 3.44 14.55
CA HIS A 198 1.33 2.72 13.39
C HIS A 198 2.46 2.15 12.54
N LEU A 199 3.44 2.98 12.15
CA LEU A 199 4.56 2.52 11.34
C LEU A 199 5.34 1.41 12.04
N ARG A 200 5.57 1.53 13.36
CA ARG A 200 6.19 0.46 14.16
C ARG A 200 5.40 -0.85 14.09
N SER A 201 4.07 -0.78 14.15
CA SER A 201 3.20 -1.96 14.02
C SER A 201 3.25 -2.57 12.61
N VAL A 202 3.22 -1.75 11.56
CA VAL A 202 3.28 -2.18 10.15
C VAL A 202 4.64 -2.85 9.88
N VAL A 203 5.73 -2.25 10.35
CA VAL A 203 7.09 -2.83 10.26
C VAL A 203 7.19 -4.14 11.03
N ALA A 204 6.65 -4.20 12.25
CA ALA A 204 6.66 -5.44 13.05
C ALA A 204 5.92 -6.60 12.35
N ALA A 205 4.74 -6.32 11.78
CA ALA A 205 3.99 -7.30 11.00
C ALA A 205 4.77 -7.75 9.74
N GLY A 206 5.38 -6.80 9.04
CA GLY A 206 6.23 -7.05 7.87
C GLY A 206 7.44 -7.94 8.19
N ILE A 207 8.18 -7.65 9.27
CA ILE A 207 9.33 -8.44 9.70
C ILE A 207 8.90 -9.87 10.07
N ALA A 208 7.80 -10.03 10.81
CA ALA A 208 7.30 -11.35 11.17
C ALA A 208 6.96 -12.21 9.93
N ALA A 209 6.33 -11.60 8.92
CA ALA A 209 6.03 -12.27 7.66
C ALA A 209 7.29 -12.59 6.83
N PHE A 210 8.23 -11.64 6.78
CA PHE A 210 9.52 -11.78 6.11
C PHE A 210 10.35 -12.95 6.68
N ASP A 211 10.38 -13.07 8.01
CA ASP A 211 11.08 -14.16 8.69
C ASP A 211 10.38 -15.50 8.50
N ALA A 212 9.04 -15.53 8.55
CA ALA A 212 8.27 -16.75 8.31
C ALA A 212 8.52 -17.33 6.91
N ALA A 213 8.65 -16.47 5.88
CA ALA A 213 8.93 -16.88 4.51
C ALA A 213 10.33 -17.51 4.32
N ARG A 214 11.27 -17.23 5.23
CA ARG A 214 12.66 -17.70 5.16
C ARG A 214 12.91 -18.98 5.94
N ARG A 215 12.00 -19.38 6.82
CA ARG A 215 12.12 -20.65 7.54
C ARG A 215 12.01 -21.80 6.54
N PRO A 216 12.95 -22.76 6.55
CA PRO A 216 12.82 -23.97 5.74
C PRO A 216 11.49 -24.64 6.10
N ARG A 217 10.66 -24.97 5.11
CA ARG A 217 9.46 -25.79 5.35
C ARG A 217 9.94 -27.15 5.85
N ASP A 218 9.50 -27.57 7.04
CA ASP A 218 9.81 -28.91 7.55
C ASP A 218 9.31 -29.94 6.53
N PRO A 219 10.17 -30.84 6.02
CA PRO A 219 9.76 -31.91 5.11
C PRO A 219 8.63 -32.80 5.65
N ARG A 220 8.37 -32.78 6.96
CA ARG A 220 7.28 -33.51 7.63
C ARG A 220 5.90 -32.87 7.42
N ASP A 221 5.81 -31.56 7.20
CA ASP A 221 4.55 -30.88 6.89
C ASP A 221 3.99 -31.25 5.51
N GLN A 222 4.82 -31.80 4.62
CA GLN A 222 4.41 -32.27 3.29
C GLN A 222 3.91 -33.72 3.28
N ARG A 223 4.09 -34.49 4.36
CA ARG A 223 3.67 -35.91 4.42
C ARG A 223 2.20 -36.12 4.79
N GLY A 224 1.51 -35.08 5.26
CA GLY A 224 0.09 -35.14 5.63
C GLY A 224 -0.91 -34.96 4.48
N ARG A 225 -0.44 -34.71 3.24
CA ARG A 225 -1.30 -34.50 2.05
C ARG A 225 -1.13 -35.58 0.97
N ARG A 226 -0.69 -36.79 1.32
CA ARG A 226 -0.93 -37.94 0.45
C ARG A 226 -2.34 -38.44 0.71
N GLN A 227 -3.24 -38.13 -0.22
CA GLN A 227 -4.52 -38.84 -0.38
C GLN A 227 -4.26 -40.35 -0.28
N PRO A 228 -5.06 -41.12 0.47
CA PRO A 228 -5.00 -42.57 0.36
C PRO A 228 -5.42 -42.95 -1.06
N ASP A 229 -4.46 -43.48 -1.82
CA ASP A 229 -4.73 -44.25 -3.04
C ASP A 229 -5.63 -45.42 -2.65
N HIS A 230 -6.90 -45.33 -3.03
CA HIS A 230 -7.79 -46.48 -3.08
C HIS A 230 -7.38 -47.33 -4.29
N THR A 231 -6.41 -48.21 -4.09
CA THR A 231 -6.14 -49.28 -5.05
C THR A 231 -5.91 -50.60 -4.33
N GLU A 232 -6.57 -51.62 -4.88
CA GLU A 232 -6.52 -53.06 -4.59
C GLU A 232 -7.44 -53.56 -3.45
N SER A 233 -8.20 -54.66 -3.61
CA SER A 233 -7.84 -55.86 -4.36
C SER A 233 -9.04 -56.72 -4.81
N ARG A 234 -8.81 -57.46 -5.90
CA ARG A 234 -9.64 -58.54 -6.47
C ARG A 234 -9.58 -59.81 -5.59
N ALA A 235 -10.63 -60.64 -5.65
CA ALA A 235 -10.59 -62.10 -5.94
C ALA A 235 -11.95 -62.74 -5.56
N ILE A 236 -12.75 -63.24 -6.51
CA ILE A 236 -12.87 -64.67 -6.93
C ILE A 236 -13.25 -65.63 -5.80
N THR A 237 -14.44 -66.25 -5.90
CA THR A 237 -14.68 -67.71 -5.76
C THR A 237 -16.14 -68.05 -6.16
N GLY A 238 -16.30 -69.16 -6.90
CA GLY A 238 -17.57 -69.68 -7.45
C GLY A 238 -18.51 -70.30 -6.39
N PRO A 239 -19.49 -71.16 -6.75
CA PRO A 239 -19.45 -72.17 -7.82
C PRO A 239 -20.34 -71.90 -9.05
#